data_AF-A0A9E1XCC8-F1
#
_entry.id   AF-A0A9E1XCC8-F1
#
_cell.length_a   1.000
_cell.length_b   1.000
_cell.length_c   1.000
_cell.angle_alpha   90.00
_cell.angle_beta   90.00
_cell.angle_gamma   90.00
#
_symmetry.space_group_name_H-M   'P 1'
#
loop_
_entity.id
_entity.type
_entity.pdbx_description
1 polymer ?
#
loop_
_entity_poly.entity_id
_entity_poly.type
_entity_poly.pdbx_seq_one_letter_code
_entity_poly.pdbx_strand_id
1 'polypeptide(L)'
;SRIVFGMSIALDLDDIQEQEITNLINTLRGKSEEIKQRHIELREEIYEHMLQDPVNVEDVEALLDARWSEVQSKLPLLAQGFADFHTILTQEQRVKIAEKFEKKWDSRNRGNR
;
A
#
# COMPACT_ATOMS: atom_id res chain seq x y z
N SER A 1 6.02 -0.64 -16.36
CA SER A 1 6.43 -0.97 -14.96
C SER A 1 6.31 -2.47 -14.74
N ARG A 2 7.23 -3.15 -14.02
CA ARG A 2 7.14 -4.61 -13.77
C ARG A 2 5.81 -5.03 -13.11
N ILE A 3 5.22 -4.15 -12.31
CA ILE A 3 3.92 -4.36 -11.64
C ILE A 3 2.77 -4.36 -12.65
N VAL A 4 2.71 -3.33 -13.51
CA VAL A 4 1.71 -3.22 -14.59
C VAL A 4 1.84 -4.40 -15.54
N PHE A 5 3.06 -4.75 -15.95
CA PHE A 5 3.30 -5.86 -16.87
C PHE A 5 2.83 -7.22 -16.31
N GLY A 6 3.07 -7.47 -15.02
CA GLY A 6 2.55 -8.66 -14.34
C GLY A 6 1.03 -8.68 -14.21
N MET A 7 0.40 -7.50 -14.07
CA MET A 7 -1.06 -7.36 -14.01
C MET A 7 -1.72 -7.47 -15.39
N SER A 8 -1.11 -6.87 -16.43
CA SER A 8 -1.52 -6.94 -17.83
C SER A 8 -1.63 -8.39 -18.30
N ILE A 9 -0.59 -9.19 -18.10
CA ILE A 9 -0.60 -10.63 -18.43
C ILE A 9 -1.60 -11.41 -17.56
N ALA A 10 -1.72 -11.07 -16.27
CA ALA A 10 -2.59 -11.78 -15.35
C ALA A 10 -4.09 -11.57 -15.63
N LEU A 11 -4.45 -10.40 -16.17
CA LEU A 11 -5.82 -9.92 -16.28
C LEU A 11 -6.27 -9.74 -17.72
N ASP A 12 -5.39 -9.95 -18.68
CA ASP A 12 -5.65 -9.74 -20.11
C ASP A 12 -6.17 -8.30 -20.32
N LEU A 13 -5.38 -7.34 -19.85
CA LEU A 13 -5.71 -5.92 -19.98
C LEU A 13 -5.55 -5.49 -21.43
N ASP A 14 -6.48 -4.69 -21.93
CA ASP A 14 -6.28 -4.02 -23.21
C ASP A 14 -5.29 -2.84 -23.09
N ASP A 15 -4.87 -2.30 -24.24
CA ASP A 15 -3.89 -1.21 -24.32
C ASP A 15 -4.35 0.06 -23.56
N ILE A 16 -5.66 0.33 -23.52
CA ILE A 16 -6.23 1.50 -22.83
C ILE A 16 -6.16 1.26 -21.32
N GLN A 17 -6.61 0.10 -20.85
CA GLN A 17 -6.54 -0.29 -19.44
C GLN A 17 -5.10 -0.32 -18.93
N GLU A 18 -4.15 -0.83 -19.72
CA GLU A 18 -2.73 -0.84 -19.37
C GLU A 18 -2.17 0.58 -19.20
N GLN A 19 -2.55 1.50 -20.09
CA GLN A 19 -2.13 2.89 -20.01
C GLN A 19 -2.74 3.60 -18.80
N GLU A 20 -4.03 3.41 -18.52
CA GLU A 20 -4.72 4.01 -17.37
C GLU A 20 -4.16 3.47 -16.04
N ILE A 21 -3.94 2.16 -15.93
CA ILE A 21 -3.32 1.55 -14.75
C ILE A 21 -1.88 2.02 -14.58
N THR A 22 -1.13 2.21 -15.67
CA THR A 22 0.22 2.78 -15.61
C THR A 22 0.21 4.19 -15.03
N ASN A 23 -0.71 5.04 -15.51
CA ASN A 23 -0.86 6.41 -15.02
C ASN A 23 -1.25 6.43 -13.55
N LEU A 24 -2.24 5.63 -13.15
CA LEU A 24 -2.65 5.49 -11.76
C LEU A 24 -1.50 5.05 -10.86
N ILE A 25 -0.75 4.02 -11.27
CA ILE A 25 0.40 3.53 -10.50
C ILE A 25 1.50 4.58 -10.40
N ASN A 26 1.75 5.37 -11.44
CA ASN A 26 2.77 6.43 -11.39
C ASN A 26 2.35 7.55 -10.42
N THR A 27 1.07 7.95 -10.42
CA THR A 27 0.52 8.91 -9.45
C THR A 27 0.64 8.40 -8.01
N LEU A 28 0.34 7.12 -7.78
CA LEU A 28 0.45 6.51 -6.45
C LEU A 28 1.89 6.26 -6.03
N ARG A 29 2.83 6.09 -6.97
CA ARG A 29 4.24 5.79 -6.67
C ARG A 29 4.94 6.92 -5.92
N GLY A 30 4.78 8.17 -6.37
CA GLY A 30 5.38 9.31 -5.67
C GLY A 30 4.93 9.38 -4.20
N LYS A 31 3.64 9.11 -3.96
CA LYS A 31 3.08 9.09 -2.60
C LYS A 31 3.49 7.85 -1.80
N SER A 32 3.75 6.72 -2.46
CA SER A 32 4.30 5.52 -1.82
C SER A 32 5.74 5.72 -1.34
N GLU A 33 6.55 6.49 -2.08
CA GLU A 33 7.91 6.84 -1.67
C GLU A 33 7.91 7.69 -0.40
N GLU A 34 7.01 8.68 -0.30
CA GLU A 34 6.81 9.45 0.94
C GLU A 34 6.41 8.54 2.13
N ILE A 35 5.53 7.56 1.92
CA ILE A 35 5.14 6.60 2.99
C ILE A 35 6.35 5.77 3.43
N LYS A 36 7.15 5.29 2.46
CA LYS A 36 8.35 4.49 2.78
C LYS A 36 9.36 5.29 3.56
N GLN A 37 9.61 6.54 3.16
CA GLN A 37 10.55 7.42 3.85
C GLN A 37 10.09 7.68 5.30
N ARG A 38 8.81 8.00 5.50
CA ARG A 38 8.26 8.16 6.84
C ARG A 38 8.29 6.88 7.67
N HIS A 39 8.08 5.71 7.06
CA HIS A 39 8.22 4.45 7.78
C HIS A 39 9.65 4.19 8.27
N ILE A 40 10.66 4.63 7.51
CA ILE A 40 12.07 4.55 7.90
C ILE A 40 12.33 5.51 9.08
N GLU A 41 11.91 6.77 8.97
CA GLU A 41 12.06 7.77 10.03
C GLU A 41 11.41 7.31 11.35
N LEU A 42 10.20 6.74 11.27
CA LEU A 42 9.53 6.19 12.47
C LEU A 42 10.36 5.10 13.14
N ARG A 43 10.97 4.23 12.33
CA ARG A 43 11.78 3.14 12.85
C ARG A 43 13.05 3.67 13.54
N GLU A 44 13.65 4.71 12.97
CA GLU A 44 14.81 5.40 13.54
C GLU A 44 14.44 6.07 14.88
N GLU A 45 13.34 6.82 14.91
CA GLU A 45 12.85 7.49 16.13
C GLU A 45 12.47 6.49 17.24
N ILE A 46 11.80 5.38 16.91
CA ILE A 46 11.53 4.30 17.88
C ILE A 46 12.83 3.67 18.41
N TYR A 47 13.83 3.50 17.54
CA TYR A 47 15.12 2.94 17.95
C TYR A 47 15.85 3.89 18.91
N GLU A 48 15.81 5.20 18.68
CA GLU A 48 16.35 6.20 19.58
C GLU A 48 15.66 6.16 20.95
N HIS A 49 14.33 6.07 20.99
CA HIS A 49 13.58 5.91 22.24
C HIS A 49 13.96 4.63 22.98
N MET A 50 14.20 3.51 22.29
CA MET A 50 14.65 2.26 22.90
C MET A 50 16.03 2.35 23.58
N LEU A 51 16.86 3.32 23.19
CA LEU A 51 18.18 3.55 23.77
C LEU A 51 18.16 4.52 24.96
N GLN A 52 17.00 5.13 25.28
CA GLN A 52 16.85 6.03 26.42
C GLN A 52 16.71 5.27 27.75
N ASP A 53 17.30 5.81 28.81
CA ASP A 53 17.06 5.37 30.19
C ASP A 53 16.80 6.59 31.10
N PRO A 54 15.55 6.83 31.55
CA PRO A 54 14.31 6.10 31.25
C PRO A 54 13.64 6.55 29.94
N VAL A 55 12.72 5.74 29.40
CA VAL A 55 11.88 6.15 28.26
C VAL A 55 10.84 7.18 28.69
N ASN A 56 10.66 8.23 27.89
CA ASN A 56 9.56 9.17 28.09
C ASN A 56 8.31 8.68 27.37
N VAL A 57 7.28 8.31 28.13
CA VAL A 57 6.01 7.79 27.60
C VAL A 57 5.27 8.85 26.77
N GLU A 58 5.33 10.12 27.16
CA GLU A 58 4.65 11.22 26.48
C GLU A 58 5.24 11.45 25.07
N ASP A 59 6.56 11.33 24.94
CA ASP A 59 7.25 11.48 23.65
C ASP A 59 6.89 10.32 22.69
N VAL A 60 6.81 9.09 23.21
CA VAL A 60 6.39 7.93 22.42
C VAL A 60 4.93 8.03 22.00
N GLU A 61 4.04 8.52 22.88
CA GLU A 61 2.63 8.75 22.55
C GLU A 61 2.48 9.82 21.46
N ALA A 62 3.16 10.95 21.59
CA ALA A 62 3.15 12.01 20.59
C ALA A 62 3.69 11.53 19.24
N LEU A 63 4.75 10.71 19.25
CA LEU A 63 5.29 10.08 18.06
C LEU A 63 4.24 9.20 17.38
N LEU A 64 3.59 8.29 18.11
CA LEU A 64 2.58 7.39 17.55
C LEU A 64 1.36 8.14 17.02
N ASP A 65 0.90 9.18 17.71
CA ASP A 65 -0.25 9.99 17.29
C ASP A 65 0.05 10.78 16.00
N ALA A 66 1.24 11.37 15.89
CA ALA A 66 1.69 12.04 14.68
C ALA A 66 1.69 11.07 13.48
N ARG A 67 2.17 9.84 13.68
CA ARG A 67 2.18 8.79 12.64
C ARG A 67 0.79 8.31 12.28
N TRP A 68 -0.11 8.21 13.26
CA TRP A 68 -1.49 7.83 13.00
C TRP A 68 -2.23 8.89 12.18
N SER A 69 -2.13 10.16 12.58
CA SER A 69 -2.69 11.31 11.86
C SER A 69 -2.20 11.36 10.42
N GLU A 70 -0.92 11.06 10.24
CA GLU A 70 -0.30 10.98 8.94
C GLU A 70 -0.87 9.87 8.04
N VAL A 71 -1.09 8.67 8.59
CA VAL A 71 -1.75 7.57 7.86
C VAL A 71 -3.18 7.97 7.49
N GLN A 72 -3.92 8.57 8.43
CA GLN A 72 -5.28 9.04 8.19
C GLN A 72 -5.35 10.06 7.04
N SER A 73 -4.38 10.99 6.97
CA SER A 73 -4.31 11.98 5.88
C SER A 73 -4.20 11.37 4.48
N LYS A 74 -3.69 10.13 4.37
CA LYS A 74 -3.51 9.42 3.10
C LYS A 74 -4.68 8.51 2.73
N LEU A 75 -5.61 8.23 3.66
CA LEU A 75 -6.78 7.39 3.39
C LEU A 75 -7.63 7.86 2.20
N PRO A 76 -7.93 9.16 2.01
CA PRO A 76 -8.74 9.60 0.87
C PRO A 76 -8.09 9.28 -0.47
N LEU A 77 -6.78 9.45 -0.57
CA LEU A 77 -6.03 9.10 -1.79
C LEU A 77 -6.07 7.59 -2.05
N LEU A 78 -5.84 6.77 -1.02
CA LEU A 78 -5.85 5.32 -1.18
C LEU A 78 -7.25 4.82 -1.58
N ALA A 79 -8.30 5.38 -0.99
CA ALA A 79 -9.69 5.09 -1.35
C ALA A 79 -9.99 5.49 -2.80
N GLN A 80 -9.55 6.68 -3.21
CA GLN A 80 -9.72 7.13 -4.59
C GLN A 80 -8.96 6.24 -5.57
N GLY A 81 -7.69 5.92 -5.28
CA GLY A 81 -6.89 5.05 -6.14
C GLY A 81 -7.48 3.64 -6.27
N PHE A 82 -8.11 3.12 -5.21
CA PHE A 82 -8.87 1.87 -5.29
C PHE A 82 -10.11 2.02 -6.17
N ALA A 83 -10.88 3.11 -6.03
CA ALA A 83 -12.07 3.36 -6.86
C ALA A 83 -11.71 3.53 -8.35
N ASP A 84 -10.62 4.23 -8.65
CA ASP A 84 -10.09 4.41 -10.01
C ASP A 84 -9.67 3.06 -10.59
N PHE A 85 -8.86 2.30 -9.83
CA PHE A 85 -8.43 0.97 -10.24
C PHE A 85 -9.61 0.02 -10.50
N HIS A 86 -10.61 0.05 -9.61
CA HIS A 86 -11.84 -0.70 -9.78
C HIS A 86 -12.50 -0.29 -11.10
N THR A 87 -12.71 1.01 -11.34
CA THR A 87 -13.41 1.54 -12.52
C THR A 87 -12.76 1.13 -13.84
N ILE A 88 -11.43 1.14 -13.93
CA ILE A 88 -10.68 0.75 -15.15
C ILE A 88 -10.97 -0.71 -15.54
N LEU A 89 -11.17 -1.58 -14.55
CA LEU A 89 -11.34 -3.01 -14.78
C LEU A 89 -12.80 -3.39 -15.06
N THR A 90 -12.98 -4.41 -15.89
CA THR A 90 -14.27 -5.06 -16.06
C THR A 90 -14.64 -5.91 -14.84
N GLN A 91 -15.91 -6.27 -14.72
CA GLN A 91 -16.38 -7.12 -13.63
C GLN A 91 -15.64 -8.47 -13.59
N GLU A 92 -15.41 -9.10 -14.73
CA GLU A 92 -14.70 -10.39 -14.82
C GLU A 92 -13.24 -10.27 -14.36
N GLN A 93 -12.55 -9.20 -14.78
CA GLN A 93 -11.18 -8.92 -14.34
C GLN A 93 -11.11 -8.69 -12.82
N ARG A 94 -12.07 -7.97 -12.23
CA ARG A 94 -12.16 -7.76 -10.77
C ARG A 94 -12.36 -9.07 -10.01
N VAL A 95 -13.23 -9.96 -10.49
CA VAL A 95 -13.43 -11.29 -9.89
C VAL A 95 -12.14 -12.11 -9.92
N LYS A 96 -11.44 -12.12 -11.06
CA LYS A 96 -10.14 -12.82 -11.21
C LYS A 96 -9.08 -12.29 -10.25
N ILE A 97 -9.06 -10.98 -9.97
CA ILE A 97 -8.19 -10.38 -8.95
C ILE A 97 -8.57 -10.85 -7.55
N ALA A 98 -9.86 -10.81 -7.20
CA ALA A 98 -10.35 -11.20 -5.87
C ALA A 98 -9.97 -12.65 -5.55
N GLU A 99 -10.18 -13.58 -6.50
CA GLU A 99 -9.77 -14.98 -6.35
C GLU A 99 -8.25 -15.16 -6.18
N LYS A 100 -7.44 -14.35 -6.88
CA LYS A 100 -5.99 -14.37 -6.72
C LYS A 100 -5.57 -13.86 -5.34
N PHE A 101 -6.24 -12.84 -4.82
CA PHE A 101 -5.99 -12.35 -3.46
C PHE A 101 -6.36 -13.40 -2.42
N GLU A 102 -7.50 -14.06 -2.56
CA GLU A 102 -7.93 -15.14 -1.67
C GLU A 102 -6.94 -16.31 -1.67
N LYS A 103 -6.51 -16.79 -2.85
CA LYS A 103 -5.49 -17.86 -2.95
C LYS A 103 -4.15 -17.47 -2.34
N LYS A 104 -3.76 -16.19 -2.44
CA LYS A 104 -2.52 -15.68 -1.83
C LYS A 104 -2.64 -15.52 -0.30
N TRP A 105 -3.83 -15.18 0.18
CA TRP A 105 -4.14 -15.12 1.60
C TRP A 105 -4.12 -16.53 2.21
N ASP A 106 -4.79 -17.48 1.57
CA ASP A 106 -4.83 -18.88 1.97
C ASP A 106 -3.45 -19.55 1.97
N SER A 107 -2.62 -19.29 0.96
CA SER A 107 -1.27 -19.86 0.90
C SER A 107 -0.34 -19.31 1.98
N ARG A 108 -0.49 -18.04 2.38
CA ARG A 108 0.26 -17.47 3.51
C ARG A 108 -0.20 -18.04 4.85
N ASN A 109 -1.49 -18.31 5.02
CA ASN A 109 -2.02 -18.92 6.24
C ASN A 109 -1.73 -20.43 6.33
N ARG A 110 -1.53 -21.11 5.19
CA ARG A 110 -1.14 -22.53 5.15
C ARG A 110 0.37 -22.77 5.17
N GLY A 111 1.19 -21.75 4.96
CA GLY A 111 2.65 -21.82 5.01
C GLY A 111 3.28 -21.68 6.40
N ASN A 112 2.47 -21.64 7.46
CA ASN A 112 2.91 -21.55 8.86
C ASN A 112 2.52 -22.80 9.66
N ARG A 113 2.77 -23.99 9.08
CA ARG A 113 2.73 -25.29 9.75
C ARG A 113 4.00 -26.06 9.45
#